data_AF-A0A6A5SME2-F1
#
_entry.id   AF-A0A6A5SME2-F1
#
_cell.length_a   1.000
_cell.length_b   1.000
_cell.length_c   1.000
_cell.angle_alpha   90.00
_cell.angle_beta   90.00
_cell.angle_gamma   90.00
#
_symmetry.space_group_name_H-M   'P 1'
#
loop_
_entity.id
_entity.type
_entity.pdbx_description
1 polymer ?
#
loop_
_entity_poly.entity_id
_entity_poly.type
_entity_poly.pdbx_seq_one_letter_code
_entity_poly.pdbx_strand_id
1 'polypeptide(L)'
;LNSKQKNFVRQWYDAFAHSESRPVLSSECMSALAILIQARPQLVFEYIKTTYPSHTCSNSLDTNESAHPQRTSIFPSKPQGQDDSLETANAHLLPATLHLVQKYITTCRRTRPKTDGRRSVNTGPYRCTFGCGYATKRVFDWRRHEETHEPQELWLCTLCSQQDTDKAFLVNRRDKFVRHVREAHEGWKAETVLGLSKVDYRPRGSLGCTICGEKSGGWDERCRHVLWHFEDEVQRGLRRPNV
;
A
#
# COMPACT_ATOMS: atom_id res chain seq x y z
N LEU A 1 -0.81 -32.25 -9.64
CA LEU A 1 -0.12 -32.32 -8.34
C LEU A 1 0.65 -33.63 -8.23
N ASN A 2 1.88 -33.61 -7.72
CA ASN A 2 2.63 -34.83 -7.40
C ASN A 2 2.12 -35.50 -6.10
N SER A 3 2.54 -36.72 -5.80
CA SER A 3 2.00 -37.49 -4.65
C SER A 3 2.24 -36.82 -3.29
N LYS A 4 3.37 -36.10 -3.12
CA LYS A 4 3.66 -35.34 -1.89
C LYS A 4 2.72 -34.14 -1.73
N GLN A 5 2.51 -33.39 -2.81
CA GLN A 5 1.59 -32.26 -2.86
C GLN A 5 0.14 -32.70 -2.60
N LYS A 6 -0.29 -33.82 -3.19
CA LYS A 6 -1.63 -34.38 -2.95
C LYS A 6 -1.85 -34.75 -1.48
N ASN A 7 -0.88 -35.41 -0.85
CA ASN A 7 -0.97 -35.76 0.57
C ASN A 7 -1.01 -34.53 1.48
N PHE A 8 -0.21 -33.51 1.18
CA PHE A 8 -0.25 -32.26 1.92
C PHE A 8 -1.61 -31.57 1.81
N VAL A 9 -2.18 -31.50 0.59
CA VAL A 9 -3.50 -30.89 0.37
C VAL A 9 -4.59 -31.62 1.14
N ARG A 10 -4.57 -32.96 1.20
CA ARG A 10 -5.53 -33.75 2.01
C ARG A 10 -5.39 -33.45 3.50
N GLN A 11 -4.17 -33.51 4.05
CA GLN A 11 -3.92 -33.23 5.47
C GLN A 11 -4.34 -31.81 5.85
N TRP A 12 -4.03 -30.84 5.00
CA TRP A 12 -4.45 -29.46 5.19
C TRP A 12 -5.97 -29.32 5.16
N TYR A 13 -6.63 -29.97 4.20
CA TYR A 13 -8.08 -29.91 4.04
C TYR A 13 -8.81 -30.55 5.22
N ASP A 14 -8.38 -31.74 5.66
CA ASP A 14 -8.99 -32.46 6.78
C ASP A 14 -8.78 -31.74 8.13
N ALA A 15 -7.63 -31.07 8.32
CA ALA A 15 -7.29 -30.40 9.57
C ALA A 15 -7.84 -28.97 9.68
N PHE A 16 -7.98 -28.25 8.57
CA PHE A 16 -8.34 -26.82 8.58
C PHE A 16 -9.65 -26.52 7.84
N ALA A 17 -9.93 -27.17 6.72
CA ALA A 17 -11.10 -26.87 5.90
C ALA A 17 -12.38 -27.57 6.39
N HIS A 18 -12.27 -28.68 7.14
CA HIS A 18 -13.40 -29.41 7.70
C HIS A 18 -13.82 -28.98 9.11
N SER A 19 -12.96 -28.27 9.86
CA SER A 19 -13.25 -27.86 11.24
C SER A 19 -13.90 -26.48 11.36
N GLU A 20 -13.75 -25.61 10.36
CA GLU A 20 -14.40 -24.31 10.35
C GLU A 20 -15.78 -24.41 9.69
N SER A 21 -16.79 -23.90 10.36
CA SER A 21 -18.19 -23.77 9.93
C SER A 21 -18.39 -22.74 8.81
N ARG A 22 -17.55 -22.80 7.77
CA ARG A 22 -17.71 -22.08 6.50
C ARG A 22 -17.58 -23.07 5.34
N PRO A 23 -18.67 -23.45 4.66
CA PRO A 23 -18.67 -24.54 3.68
C PRO A 23 -18.01 -24.17 2.34
N VAL A 24 -17.23 -23.08 2.29
CA VAL A 24 -16.77 -22.45 1.06
C VAL A 24 -15.35 -21.97 1.21
N LEU A 25 -14.42 -22.65 0.54
CA LEU A 25 -13.04 -22.19 0.44
C LEU A 25 -12.97 -21.00 -0.52
N SER A 26 -12.44 -19.87 -0.05
CA SER A 26 -12.25 -18.69 -0.90
C SER A 26 -11.12 -18.91 -1.92
N SER A 27 -11.20 -18.19 -3.05
CA SER A 27 -10.16 -18.21 -4.09
C SER A 27 -8.77 -17.79 -3.55
N GLU A 28 -8.75 -16.93 -2.52
CA GLU A 28 -7.54 -16.48 -1.85
C GLU A 28 -6.89 -17.60 -1.03
N CYS A 29 -7.68 -18.37 -0.28
CA CYS A 29 -7.18 -19.54 0.45
C CYS A 29 -6.57 -20.58 -0.49
N MET A 30 -7.20 -20.81 -1.64
CA MET A 30 -6.71 -21.74 -2.67
C MET A 30 -5.40 -21.27 -3.31
N SER A 31 -5.29 -19.96 -3.54
CA SER A 31 -4.07 -19.34 -4.08
C SER A 31 -2.92 -19.41 -3.08
N ALA A 32 -3.18 -19.14 -1.80
CA ALA A 32 -2.20 -19.28 -0.73
C ALA A 32 -1.71 -20.73 -0.57
N LEU A 33 -2.63 -21.71 -0.58
CA LEU A 33 -2.28 -23.13 -0.53
C LEU A 33 -1.41 -23.56 -1.72
N ALA A 34 -1.73 -23.07 -2.92
CA ALA A 34 -0.96 -23.36 -4.11
C ALA A 34 0.47 -22.83 -4.05
N ILE A 35 0.66 -21.64 -3.47
CA ILE A 35 1.99 -21.06 -3.21
C ILE A 35 2.77 -21.94 -2.22
N LEU A 36 2.14 -22.37 -1.13
CA LEU A 36 2.79 -23.19 -0.10
C LEU A 36 3.31 -24.53 -0.64
N ILE A 37 2.55 -25.18 -1.51
CA ILE A 37 2.94 -26.48 -2.08
C ILE A 37 3.72 -26.34 -3.40
N GLN A 38 4.05 -25.11 -3.81
CA GLN A 38 4.72 -24.79 -5.06
C GLN A 38 4.01 -25.40 -6.28
N ALA A 39 2.69 -25.23 -6.34
CA ALA A 39 1.86 -25.70 -7.45
C ALA A 39 1.09 -24.56 -8.10
N ARG A 40 0.60 -24.80 -9.32
CA ARG A 40 -0.32 -23.87 -9.97
C ARG A 40 -1.67 -23.88 -9.24
N PRO A 41 -2.26 -22.72 -8.90
CA PRO A 41 -3.55 -22.62 -8.20
C PRO A 41 -4.67 -23.42 -8.86
N GLN A 42 -4.73 -23.42 -10.19
CA GLN A 42 -5.72 -24.19 -10.96
C GLN A 42 -5.65 -25.69 -10.72
N LEU A 43 -4.44 -26.25 -10.54
CA LEU A 43 -4.26 -27.68 -10.28
C LEU A 43 -4.66 -28.07 -8.85
N VAL A 44 -4.62 -27.12 -7.92
CA VAL A 44 -5.08 -27.30 -6.54
C VAL A 44 -6.60 -27.23 -6.48
N PHE A 45 -7.17 -26.26 -7.19
CA PHE A 45 -8.62 -26.09 -7.32
C PHE A 45 -9.30 -27.31 -7.94
N GLU A 46 -8.82 -27.77 -9.10
CA GLU A 46 -9.30 -29.00 -9.76
C GLU A 46 -9.18 -30.23 -8.84
N TYR A 47 -8.07 -30.36 -8.12
CA TYR A 47 -7.85 -31.49 -7.21
C TYR A 47 -8.81 -31.49 -6.03
N ILE A 48 -9.06 -30.34 -5.40
CA ILE A 48 -9.99 -30.24 -4.27
C ILE A 48 -11.43 -30.43 -4.75
N LYS A 49 -11.82 -29.84 -5.88
CA LYS A 49 -13.15 -30.00 -6.48
C LYS A 49 -13.48 -31.45 -6.82
N THR A 50 -12.49 -32.20 -7.33
CA THR A 50 -12.65 -33.62 -7.67
C THR A 50 -12.59 -34.56 -6.46
N THR A 51 -11.83 -34.20 -5.42
CA THR A 51 -11.63 -35.05 -4.23
C THR A 51 -12.66 -34.77 -3.14
N TYR A 52 -13.20 -33.55 -3.06
CA TYR A 52 -14.16 -33.10 -2.04
C TYR A 52 -15.32 -32.32 -2.67
N PRO A 53 -16.27 -33.01 -3.34
CA PRO A 53 -17.31 -32.36 -4.15
C PRO A 53 -18.33 -31.52 -3.34
N SER A 54 -18.40 -31.72 -2.02
CA SER A 54 -19.42 -31.14 -1.15
C SER A 54 -19.15 -29.70 -0.69
N HIS A 55 -18.05 -29.06 -1.10
CA HIS A 55 -17.56 -27.80 -0.49
C HIS A 55 -17.01 -26.73 -1.47
N THR A 56 -17.45 -26.75 -2.75
CA THR A 56 -17.04 -25.73 -3.73
C THR A 56 -18.17 -24.74 -4.03
N CYS A 57 -17.97 -23.42 -3.84
CA CYS A 57 -18.93 -22.41 -4.28
C CYS A 57 -18.83 -22.05 -5.76
N SER A 58 -20.01 -21.64 -6.22
CA SER A 58 -20.44 -21.11 -7.50
C SER A 58 -19.53 -20.05 -8.10
N ASN A 59 -19.15 -20.27 -9.36
CA ASN A 59 -18.78 -19.21 -10.28
C ASN A 59 -20.06 -18.46 -10.68
N SER A 60 -20.11 -17.14 -10.53
CA SER A 60 -21.12 -16.30 -11.20
C SER A 60 -20.45 -15.46 -12.28
N LEU A 61 -20.67 -15.83 -13.53
CA LEU A 61 -20.47 -15.00 -14.73
C LEU A 61 -21.69 -15.21 -15.65
N ASP A 62 -22.47 -14.14 -15.76
CA ASP A 62 -23.17 -13.58 -16.92
C ASP A 62 -24.38 -14.22 -17.64
N THR A 63 -25.40 -13.33 -17.79
CA THR A 63 -26.24 -12.98 -18.98
C THR A 63 -27.70 -13.44 -19.15
N ASN A 64 -28.50 -12.43 -19.57
CA ASN A 64 -29.89 -12.40 -20.10
C ASN A 64 -31.03 -12.54 -19.05
N GLU A 65 -32.13 -11.76 -19.05
CA GLU A 65 -32.95 -11.26 -20.17
C GLU A 65 -33.84 -10.02 -19.80
N SER A 66 -34.01 -9.13 -20.78
CA SER A 66 -35.09 -8.18 -21.16
C SER A 66 -36.36 -7.86 -20.32
N ALA A 67 -36.67 -6.54 -20.31
CA ALA A 67 -37.96 -5.89 -20.68
C ALA A 67 -38.94 -5.31 -19.61
N HIS A 68 -38.95 -3.96 -19.60
CA HIS A 68 -40.12 -3.05 -19.70
C HIS A 68 -40.82 -2.48 -18.43
N PRO A 69 -41.58 -1.35 -18.52
CA PRO A 69 -41.12 0.00 -18.09
C PRO A 69 -42.03 0.68 -17.04
N GLN A 70 -41.59 1.82 -16.46
CA GLN A 70 -42.37 3.04 -16.12
C GLN A 70 -41.51 3.98 -15.24
N ARG A 71 -41.13 5.18 -15.71
CA ARG A 71 -41.82 6.50 -15.73
C ARG A 71 -41.46 7.38 -14.52
N THR A 72 -40.67 8.42 -14.83
CA THR A 72 -40.57 9.77 -14.22
C THR A 72 -40.31 9.91 -12.71
N SER A 73 -39.17 10.51 -12.37
CA SER A 73 -39.16 11.82 -11.70
C SER A 73 -37.81 12.51 -11.89
N ILE A 74 -37.86 13.72 -12.43
CA ILE A 74 -36.75 14.65 -12.55
C ILE A 74 -36.54 15.27 -11.16
N PHE A 75 -35.41 14.98 -10.53
CA PHE A 75 -34.88 15.80 -9.44
C PHE A 75 -33.40 16.11 -9.74
N PRO A 76 -32.95 17.37 -9.57
CA PRO A 76 -31.58 17.75 -9.83
C PRO A 76 -30.71 17.25 -8.68
N SER A 77 -30.02 16.12 -8.87
CA SER A 77 -28.97 15.69 -7.97
C SER A 77 -27.77 16.64 -8.11
N LYS A 78 -27.44 17.30 -6.99
CA LYS A 78 -26.17 18.02 -6.76
C LYS A 78 -24.99 17.19 -7.30
N PRO A 79 -23.92 17.84 -7.80
CA PRO A 79 -22.71 17.13 -8.17
C PRO A 79 -22.07 16.52 -6.92
N GLN A 80 -22.22 15.20 -6.76
CA GLN A 80 -21.40 14.42 -5.84
C GLN A 80 -19.98 14.40 -6.38
N GLY A 81 -19.11 15.24 -5.82
CA GLY A 81 -17.67 15.00 -5.86
C GLY A 81 -17.42 13.66 -5.17
N GLN A 82 -16.99 12.66 -5.93
CA GLN A 82 -16.48 11.41 -5.40
C GLN A 82 -15.22 11.72 -4.57
N ASP A 83 -15.37 11.75 -3.26
CA ASP A 83 -14.26 11.84 -2.31
C ASP A 83 -13.64 10.43 -2.22
N ASP A 84 -12.65 10.18 -3.08
CA ASP A 84 -11.92 8.92 -3.21
C ASP A 84 -10.95 8.76 -2.01
N SER A 85 -11.54 8.46 -0.84
CA SER A 85 -10.84 8.47 0.45
C SER A 85 -9.78 7.35 0.54
N LEU A 86 -8.81 7.53 1.44
CA LEU A 86 -7.72 6.57 1.67
C LEU A 86 -8.26 5.18 2.04
N GLU A 87 -9.33 5.15 2.83
CA GLU A 87 -10.08 3.96 3.26
C GLU A 87 -10.53 3.15 2.04
N THR A 88 -11.25 3.83 1.14
CA THR A 88 -11.90 3.21 -0.03
C THR A 88 -10.86 2.65 -0.99
N ALA A 89 -9.77 3.40 -1.20
CA ALA A 89 -8.67 2.99 -2.06
C ALA A 89 -7.90 1.76 -1.54
N ASN A 90 -7.95 1.52 -0.22
CA ASN A 90 -7.23 0.45 0.46
C ASN A 90 -8.17 -0.58 1.10
N ALA A 91 -9.43 -0.64 0.68
CA ALA A 91 -10.44 -1.56 1.22
C ALA A 91 -10.13 -3.05 0.93
N HIS A 92 -9.21 -3.33 0.00
CA HIS A 92 -8.70 -4.69 -0.27
C HIS A 92 -7.72 -5.19 0.79
N LEU A 93 -7.21 -4.31 1.66
CA LEU A 93 -6.36 -4.72 2.77
C LEU A 93 -7.20 -5.33 3.90
N LEU A 94 -6.61 -6.26 4.65
CA LEU A 94 -7.23 -6.79 5.86
C LEU A 94 -7.61 -5.65 6.82
N PRO A 95 -8.76 -5.69 7.51
CA PRO A 95 -9.23 -4.58 8.34
C PRO A 95 -8.22 -4.11 9.40
N ALA A 96 -7.50 -5.04 10.04
CA ALA A 96 -6.45 -4.71 11.00
C ALA A 96 -5.25 -4.00 10.35
N THR A 97 -4.82 -4.47 9.18
CA THR A 97 -3.76 -3.84 8.38
C THR A 97 -4.17 -2.44 7.92
N LEU A 98 -5.41 -2.29 7.43
CA LEU A 98 -5.95 -1.00 7.02
C LEU A 98 -5.94 0.00 8.18
N HIS A 99 -6.36 -0.43 9.38
CA HIS A 99 -6.34 0.41 10.58
C HIS A 99 -4.92 0.90 10.92
N LEU A 100 -3.92 0.01 10.89
CA LEU A 100 -2.52 0.38 11.12
C LEU A 100 -2.01 1.37 10.07
N VAL A 101 -2.33 1.14 8.80
CA VAL A 101 -1.98 2.03 7.69
C VAL A 101 -2.57 3.41 7.91
N GLN A 102 -3.88 3.52 8.18
CA GLN A 102 -4.54 4.80 8.43
C GLN A 102 -3.91 5.56 9.60
N LYS A 103 -3.66 4.88 10.72
CA LYS A 103 -2.99 5.43 11.90
C LYS A 103 -1.58 5.93 11.57
N TYR A 104 -0.83 5.17 10.79
CA TYR A 104 0.51 5.52 10.35
C TYR A 104 0.52 6.74 9.43
N ILE A 105 -0.32 6.75 8.38
CA ILE A 105 -0.45 7.88 7.44
C ILE A 105 -0.89 9.16 8.15
N THR A 106 -1.84 9.05 9.08
CA THR A 106 -2.26 10.18 9.93
C THR A 106 -1.07 10.75 10.70
N THR A 107 -0.17 9.90 11.18
CA THR A 107 1.05 10.32 11.90
C THR A 107 2.06 10.98 10.95
N CYS A 108 2.25 10.46 9.73
CA CYS A 108 3.10 11.05 8.69
C CYS A 108 2.68 12.46 8.28
N ARG A 109 1.36 12.68 8.18
CA ARG A 109 0.78 13.98 7.79
C ARG A 109 0.81 15.03 8.90
N ARG A 110 1.15 14.66 10.14
CA ARG A 110 1.31 15.63 11.23
C ARG A 110 2.51 16.52 10.97
N THR A 111 2.30 17.82 11.06
CA THR A 111 3.38 18.81 11.00
C THR A 111 4.26 18.67 12.23
N ARG A 112 5.58 18.61 12.03
CA ARG A 112 6.51 18.63 13.16
C ARG A 112 6.57 20.04 13.75
N PRO A 113 6.57 20.19 15.09
CA PRO A 113 6.73 21.49 15.73
C PRO A 113 7.95 22.24 15.20
N LYS A 114 7.84 23.57 15.09
CA LYS A 114 8.96 24.44 14.71
C LYS A 114 10.10 24.39 15.76
N THR A 115 9.79 23.96 16.97
CA THR A 115 10.72 23.79 18.10
C THR A 115 11.47 22.46 18.13
N ASP A 116 11.28 21.57 17.14
CA ASP A 116 12.06 20.33 17.01
C ASP A 116 13.54 20.71 16.78
N GLY A 117 14.39 20.52 17.80
CA GLY A 117 15.81 20.89 17.82
C GLY A 117 16.67 20.18 16.76
N ARG A 118 16.08 19.27 15.98
CA ARG A 118 16.71 18.61 14.82
C ARG A 118 16.79 19.51 13.57
N ARG A 119 16.32 20.76 13.63
CA ARG A 119 16.35 21.74 12.51
C ARG A 119 17.71 22.42 12.29
N SER A 120 18.78 21.98 12.95
CA SER A 120 20.06 22.70 13.00
C SER A 120 20.78 22.86 11.65
N VAL A 121 20.42 22.10 10.60
CA VAL A 121 21.04 22.22 9.26
C VAL A 121 20.06 21.95 8.11
N ASN A 122 18.96 22.71 8.01
CA ASN A 122 18.05 22.67 6.86
C ASN A 122 18.41 23.77 5.85
N THR A 123 19.49 23.56 5.08
CA THR A 123 19.93 24.53 4.06
C THR A 123 20.00 23.88 2.68
N GLY A 124 19.63 24.65 1.66
CA GLY A 124 19.68 24.25 0.27
C GLY A 124 18.46 24.70 -0.53
N PRO A 125 18.51 24.54 -1.88
CA PRO A 125 17.44 25.02 -2.76
C PRO A 125 16.19 24.12 -2.72
N TYR A 126 16.34 22.84 -2.40
CA TYR A 126 15.23 21.88 -2.41
C TYR A 126 14.50 21.89 -1.06
N ARG A 127 13.33 22.52 -1.03
CA ARG A 127 12.53 22.75 0.18
C ARG A 127 11.35 21.78 0.24
N CYS A 128 11.00 21.32 1.44
CA CYS A 128 9.80 20.51 1.63
C CYS A 128 8.55 21.33 1.30
N THR A 129 7.66 20.75 0.49
CA THR A 129 6.43 21.37 -0.01
C THR A 129 5.27 21.28 1.00
N PHE A 130 5.36 20.40 1.99
CA PHE A 130 4.36 20.24 3.05
C PHE A 130 4.50 21.26 4.20
N GLY A 131 5.31 22.30 4.02
CA GLY A 131 5.44 23.38 5.01
C GLY A 131 6.15 22.99 6.31
N CYS A 132 6.86 21.85 6.33
CA CYS A 132 7.54 21.39 7.53
C CYS A 132 8.85 22.14 7.81
N GLY A 133 9.35 22.94 6.86
CA GLY A 133 10.59 23.73 6.99
C GLY A 133 11.89 22.93 6.81
N TYR A 134 11.82 21.70 6.27
CA TYR A 134 12.99 20.96 5.81
C TYR A 134 13.51 21.51 4.49
N ALA A 135 14.83 21.57 4.34
CA ALA A 135 15.51 21.94 3.10
C ALA A 135 16.85 21.21 2.99
N THR A 136 17.24 20.86 1.77
CA THR A 136 18.47 20.10 1.50
C THR A 136 19.14 20.54 0.20
N LYS A 137 20.42 20.19 0.05
CA LYS A 137 21.22 20.43 -1.16
C LYS A 137 21.03 19.35 -2.24
N ARG A 138 20.43 18.21 -1.90
CA ARG A 138 20.33 17.04 -2.79
C ARG A 138 18.87 16.68 -3.10
N VAL A 139 18.58 16.50 -4.39
CA VAL A 139 17.26 16.07 -4.90
C VAL A 139 16.80 14.74 -4.28
N PHE A 140 17.72 13.77 -4.17
CA PHE A 140 17.41 12.46 -3.59
C PHE A 140 16.92 12.56 -2.15
N ASP A 141 17.59 13.37 -1.33
CA ASP A 141 17.21 13.58 0.07
C ASP A 141 15.88 14.33 0.19
N TRP A 142 15.61 15.27 -0.73
CA TRP A 142 14.34 15.98 -0.80
C TRP A 142 13.18 15.04 -1.13
N ARG A 143 13.29 14.24 -2.21
CA ARG A 143 12.23 13.30 -2.61
C ARG A 143 11.95 12.29 -1.50
N ARG A 144 13.01 11.71 -0.92
CA ARG A 144 12.89 10.79 0.21
C ARG A 144 12.29 11.45 1.46
N HIS A 145 12.48 12.75 1.66
CA HIS A 145 11.84 13.50 2.73
C HIS A 145 10.35 13.73 2.44
N GLU A 146 9.97 14.11 1.23
CA GLU A 146 8.58 14.27 0.82
C GLU A 146 7.77 12.98 1.05
N GLU A 147 8.36 11.82 0.76
CA GLU A 147 7.78 10.50 1.02
C GLU A 147 7.53 10.23 2.52
N THR A 148 8.13 10.99 3.44
CA THR A 148 7.80 10.90 4.88
C THR A 148 6.49 11.57 5.24
N HIS A 149 6.05 12.54 4.45
CA HIS A 149 4.75 13.18 4.60
C HIS A 149 3.68 12.40 3.85
N GLU A 150 4.01 11.96 2.64
CA GLU A 150 3.12 11.18 1.80
C GLU A 150 3.83 9.89 1.33
N PRO A 151 3.77 8.83 2.17
CA PRO A 151 4.32 7.53 1.82
C PRO A 151 3.82 7.03 0.47
N GLN A 152 4.72 6.48 -0.34
CA GLN A 152 4.36 5.79 -1.59
C GLN A 152 4.39 4.27 -1.44
N GLU A 153 5.20 3.78 -0.51
CA GLU A 153 5.29 2.36 -0.17
C GLU A 153 5.26 2.22 1.36
N LEU A 154 4.75 1.07 1.81
CA LEU A 154 4.73 0.70 3.22
C LEU A 154 5.20 -0.75 3.40
N TRP A 155 5.93 -0.98 4.48
CA TRP A 155 6.36 -2.31 4.91
C TRP A 155 5.86 -2.59 6.31
N LEU A 156 5.03 -3.62 6.44
CA LEU A 156 4.50 -4.14 7.70
C LEU A 156 5.20 -5.45 8.04
N CYS A 157 6.00 -5.46 9.11
CA CYS A 157 6.83 -6.62 9.45
C CYS A 157 5.95 -7.84 9.77
N THR A 158 5.99 -8.85 8.90
CA THR A 158 5.19 -10.06 9.07
C THR A 158 5.56 -10.83 10.33
N LEU A 159 6.83 -10.79 10.75
CA LEU A 159 7.30 -11.42 11.99
C LEU A 159 6.71 -10.73 13.23
N CYS A 160 6.61 -9.40 13.24
CA CYS A 160 5.92 -8.67 14.31
C CYS A 160 4.42 -8.91 14.27
N SER A 161 3.80 -8.88 13.09
CA SER A 161 2.35 -9.08 12.93
C SER A 161 1.89 -10.47 13.39
N GLN A 162 2.75 -11.48 13.31
CA GLN A 162 2.46 -12.81 13.86
C GLN A 162 2.45 -12.85 15.39
N GLN A 163 3.17 -11.94 16.06
CA GLN A 163 3.25 -11.89 17.52
C GLN A 163 2.16 -10.99 18.12
N ASP A 164 2.02 -9.77 17.59
CA ASP A 164 1.04 -8.77 18.03
C ASP A 164 0.71 -7.86 16.84
N THR A 165 -0.47 -8.07 16.24
CA THR A 165 -0.94 -7.30 15.08
C THR A 165 -0.98 -5.79 15.38
N ASP A 166 -1.41 -5.39 16.58
CA ASP A 166 -1.60 -3.97 16.92
C ASP A 166 -0.29 -3.21 17.17
N LYS A 167 0.78 -3.95 17.52
CA LYS A 167 2.14 -3.41 17.73
C LYS A 167 3.11 -3.75 16.63
N ALA A 168 2.61 -4.24 15.50
CA ALA A 168 3.44 -4.61 14.38
C ALA A 168 4.25 -3.41 13.84
N PHE A 169 5.51 -3.67 13.50
CA PHE A 169 6.40 -2.64 12.98
C PHE A 169 6.00 -2.25 11.55
N LEU A 170 5.50 -1.02 11.39
CA LEU A 170 5.11 -0.45 10.10
C LEU A 170 5.98 0.77 9.77
N VAL A 171 6.55 0.81 8.56
CA VAL A 171 7.37 1.94 8.11
C VAL A 171 7.26 2.16 6.61
N ASN A 172 7.42 3.41 6.16
CA ASN A 172 7.46 3.79 4.74
C ASN A 172 8.87 3.79 4.12
N ARG A 173 9.88 3.26 4.82
CA ARG A 173 11.28 3.33 4.39
C ARG A 173 11.97 1.98 4.46
N ARG A 174 12.39 1.50 3.29
CA ARG A 174 13.10 0.24 3.12
C ARG A 174 14.30 0.09 4.04
N ASP A 175 15.18 1.10 4.13
CA ASP A 175 16.38 0.99 4.95
C ASP A 175 16.08 0.94 6.46
N LYS A 176 14.99 1.60 6.90
CA LYS A 176 14.51 1.52 8.28
C LYS A 176 13.91 0.15 8.58
N PHE A 177 13.19 -0.41 7.63
CA PHE A 177 12.66 -1.77 7.73
C PHE A 177 13.78 -2.81 7.80
N VAL A 178 14.74 -2.76 6.87
CA VAL A 178 15.87 -3.69 6.82
C VAL A 178 16.68 -3.63 8.12
N ARG A 179 16.92 -2.43 8.64
CA ARG A 179 17.59 -2.26 9.94
C ARG A 179 16.78 -2.87 11.08
N HIS A 180 15.47 -2.62 11.13
CA HIS A 180 14.59 -3.23 12.12
C HIS A 180 14.68 -4.76 12.11
N VAL A 181 14.63 -5.40 10.93
CA VAL A 181 14.73 -6.86 10.85
C VAL A 181 16.08 -7.36 11.36
N ARG A 182 17.18 -6.68 11.02
CA ARG A 182 18.52 -7.06 11.50
C ARG A 182 18.67 -6.94 13.02
N GLU A 183 18.03 -5.94 13.63
CA GLU A 183 18.15 -5.66 15.07
C GLU A 183 17.14 -6.43 15.92
N ALA A 184 15.93 -6.68 15.42
CA ALA A 184 14.82 -7.27 16.19
C ALA A 184 14.52 -8.73 15.84
N HIS A 185 15.00 -9.22 14.69
CA HIS A 185 14.72 -10.57 14.19
C HIS A 185 16.01 -11.27 13.76
N GLU A 186 16.87 -11.57 14.74
CA GLU A 186 18.08 -12.34 14.53
C GLU A 186 17.79 -13.69 13.86
N GLY A 187 18.66 -14.10 12.93
CA GLY A 187 18.50 -15.35 12.16
C GLY A 187 17.67 -15.21 10.89
N TRP A 188 16.96 -14.10 10.68
CA TRP A 188 16.19 -13.87 9.44
C TRP A 188 16.96 -13.02 8.43
N LYS A 189 16.89 -13.42 7.15
CA LYS A 189 17.43 -12.60 6.06
C LYS A 189 16.51 -11.40 5.82
N ALA A 190 17.02 -10.21 6.11
CA ALA A 190 16.25 -8.96 6.04
C ALA A 190 15.57 -8.70 4.68
N GLU A 191 16.24 -9.03 3.57
CA GLU A 191 15.65 -8.86 2.23
C GLU A 191 14.48 -9.82 1.98
N THR A 192 14.52 -11.03 2.54
CA THR A 192 13.41 -12.00 2.45
C THR A 192 12.20 -11.47 3.20
N VAL A 193 12.41 -11.02 4.44
CA VAL A 193 11.32 -10.47 5.26
C VAL A 193 10.76 -9.19 4.64
N LEU A 194 11.61 -8.33 4.08
CA LEU A 194 11.20 -7.13 3.36
C LEU A 194 10.25 -7.45 2.20
N GLY A 195 10.58 -8.46 1.39
CA GLY A 195 9.73 -8.90 0.27
C GLY A 195 8.35 -9.41 0.74
N LEU A 196 8.32 -10.18 1.83
CA LEU A 196 7.08 -10.69 2.43
C LEU A 196 6.25 -9.61 3.12
N SER A 197 6.90 -8.52 3.54
CA SER A 197 6.31 -7.47 4.37
C SER A 197 5.82 -6.26 3.57
N LYS A 198 5.96 -6.26 2.24
CA LYS A 198 5.48 -5.16 1.39
C LYS A 198 3.96 -5.14 1.39
N VAL A 199 3.37 -4.01 1.78
CA VAL A 199 1.92 -3.80 1.76
C VAL A 199 1.52 -3.31 0.37
N ASP A 200 0.43 -3.86 -0.20
CA ASP A 200 -0.19 -3.34 -1.43
C ASP A 200 -0.98 -2.05 -1.13
N TYR A 201 -0.25 -1.04 -0.63
CA TYR A 201 -0.79 0.24 -0.25
C TYR A 201 -0.97 1.13 -1.47
N ARG A 202 -2.15 1.78 -1.57
CA ARG A 202 -2.49 2.76 -2.60
C ARG A 202 -2.48 4.17 -1.99
N PRO A 203 -1.45 4.99 -2.27
CA PRO A 203 -1.37 6.36 -1.79
C PRO A 203 -2.52 7.22 -2.36
N ARG A 204 -3.08 8.09 -1.52
CA ARG A 204 -4.09 9.10 -1.90
C ARG A 204 -3.64 10.50 -1.47
N GLY A 205 -2.40 10.81 -1.80
CA GLY A 205 -1.78 12.08 -1.49
C GLY A 205 -2.20 13.21 -2.41
N SER A 206 -2.01 14.44 -1.95
CA SER A 206 -2.17 15.61 -2.83
C SER A 206 -1.15 15.54 -3.96
N LEU A 207 -1.64 15.30 -5.18
CA LEU A 207 -0.86 15.35 -6.42
C LEU A 207 -0.69 16.77 -6.96
N GLY A 208 -1.17 17.77 -6.22
CA GLY A 208 -1.00 19.17 -6.56
C GLY A 208 0.40 19.69 -6.25
N CYS A 209 0.95 20.47 -7.16
CA CYS A 209 2.11 21.31 -6.92
C CYS A 209 1.72 22.46 -5.97
N THR A 210 2.44 22.62 -4.87
CA THR A 210 2.16 23.69 -3.90
C THR A 210 2.65 25.06 -4.35
N ILE A 211 3.45 25.12 -5.43
CA ILE A 211 4.05 26.35 -5.95
C ILE A 211 3.13 27.00 -6.99
N CYS A 212 2.59 26.22 -7.94
CA CYS A 212 1.74 26.73 -9.02
C CYS A 212 0.33 26.13 -9.07
N GLY A 213 0.02 25.11 -8.25
CA GLY A 213 -1.30 24.47 -8.22
C GLY A 213 -1.56 23.42 -9.30
N GLU A 214 -0.61 23.15 -10.20
CA GLU A 214 -0.75 22.13 -11.25
C GLU A 214 -0.96 20.74 -10.64
N LYS A 215 -1.92 19.98 -11.18
CA LYS A 215 -2.22 18.62 -10.75
C LYS A 215 -1.44 17.64 -11.62
N SER A 216 -0.78 16.67 -11.00
CA SER A 216 -0.12 15.58 -11.70
C SER A 216 -0.95 14.30 -11.67
N GLY A 217 -0.72 13.40 -12.63
CA GLY A 217 -1.34 12.07 -12.71
C GLY A 217 -0.73 11.05 -11.75
N GLY A 218 0.41 11.35 -11.14
CA GLY A 218 1.05 10.50 -10.14
C GLY A 218 2.12 11.22 -9.33
N TRP A 219 2.59 10.56 -8.27
CA TRP A 219 3.60 11.12 -7.36
C TRP A 219 4.92 11.45 -8.05
N ASP A 220 5.41 10.57 -8.92
CA ASP A 220 6.66 10.76 -9.63
C ASP A 220 6.61 11.95 -10.60
N GLU A 221 5.46 12.15 -11.24
CA GLU A 221 5.22 13.30 -12.09
C GLU A 221 5.15 14.60 -11.27
N ARG A 222 4.45 14.58 -10.13
CA ARG A 222 4.43 15.69 -9.17
C ARG A 222 5.84 16.05 -8.73
N CYS A 223 6.64 15.06 -8.31
CA CYS A 223 8.00 15.31 -7.85
C CYS A 223 8.86 15.93 -8.96
N ARG A 224 8.78 15.42 -10.19
CA ARG A 224 9.52 15.96 -11.33
C ARG A 224 9.09 17.39 -11.66
N HIS A 225 7.79 17.67 -11.63
CA HIS A 225 7.25 19.01 -11.84
C HIS A 225 7.76 19.99 -10.76
N VAL A 226 7.73 19.60 -9.48
CA VAL A 226 8.22 20.45 -8.39
C VAL A 226 9.72 20.70 -8.50
N LEU A 227 10.50 19.69 -8.92
CA LEU A 227 11.94 19.86 -9.12
C LEU A 227 12.27 20.92 -10.17
N TRP A 228 11.47 21.01 -11.22
CA TRP A 228 11.65 22.03 -12.25
C TRP A 228 11.55 23.46 -11.67
N HIS A 229 10.63 23.71 -10.72
CA HIS A 229 10.56 25.03 -10.04
C HIS A 229 11.84 25.34 -9.28
N PHE A 230 12.42 24.38 -8.56
CA PHE A 230 13.67 24.59 -7.82
C PHE A 230 14.85 24.83 -8.76
N GLU A 231 14.93 24.10 -9.87
CA GLU A 231 15.98 24.27 -10.88
C GLU A 231 15.88 25.62 -11.59
N ASP A 232 14.67 26.06 -11.97
CA ASP A 232 14.40 27.37 -12.56
C ASP A 232 14.72 28.52 -11.57
N GLU A 233 14.34 28.39 -10.29
CA GLU A 233 14.73 29.35 -9.24
C GLU A 233 16.25 29.51 -9.13
N VAL A 234 16.98 28.39 -9.10
CA VAL A 234 18.45 28.40 -9.05
C VAL A 234 19.03 29.04 -10.31
N GLN A 235 18.51 28.70 -11.49
CA GLN A 235 19.00 29.25 -12.75
C GLN A 235 18.74 30.76 -12.87
N ARG A 236 17.57 31.25 -12.42
CA ARG A 236 17.27 32.69 -12.38
C ARG A 236 18.12 33.43 -11.34
N GLY A 237 18.42 32.80 -10.20
CA GLY A 237 19.32 33.35 -9.19
C GLY A 237 20.75 33.54 -9.70
N LEU A 238 21.26 32.58 -10.49
CA LEU A 238 22.58 32.67 -11.14
C LEU A 238 22.65 33.74 -12.25
N ARG A 239 21.50 34.08 -12.87
CA ARG A 239 21.42 35.07 -13.96
C ARG A 239 21.28 36.52 -13.49
N ARG A 240 21.16 36.79 -12.18
CA ARG A 240 21.18 38.17 -11.67
C ARG A 240 22.62 38.68 -11.68
N PRO A 241 22.98 39.66 -12.53
CA PRO A 241 24.29 40.28 -12.44
C PRO A 241 24.40 40.97 -11.07
N ASN A 242 25.55 40.87 -10.42
CA ASN A 242 25.88 41.76 -9.30
C ASN A 242 25.76 43.20 -9.82
N VAL A 243 24.74 43.92 -9.34
CA VAL A 243 24.61 45.37 -9.50
C VAL A 243 25.49 46.04 -8.47
#